data_AF-A0A4Y7J0W9-F1
#
_entry.id   AF-A0A4Y7J0W9-F1
#
_cell.length_a   1.000
_cell.length_b   1.000
_cell.length_c   1.000
_cell.angle_alpha   90.00
_cell.angle_beta   90.00
_cell.angle_gamma   90.00
#
_symmetry.space_group_name_H-M   'P 1'
#
loop_
_entity.id
_entity.type
_entity.pdbx_description
1 polymer ?
#
loop_
_entity_poly.entity_id
_entity_poly.type
_entity_poly.pdbx_seq_one_letter_code
_entity_poly.pdbx_strand_id
1 'polypeptide(L)'
;NLEHPTLQCQPSYFSQHHNPNPPPATKLSNSKSTDPNKRIFTSYGNAASLFVQMGAYRGGTSSFAIIALSSKPIQVYGKPWYNCEWISNNSSKPSMRAKATKMLPDWGYGRVYTTVMVNCTFPVNPNEDNSGGKLNIYAYYGKSTNKYEKIEALEEAPGSYNESNYKPPYKYEYLYCGSSLYGELSASRIREWMAYHAWFFGPSSHVVFHDAGGVSPDVSAVLEPWVRLGRVTIQDVRNQAEFDSYYYNQFASLESVLAEFSNVTQFTIEQYPMSSKFCLNDSTQSYTSEWGFEKLVFRDSRMRIWRDRKYAIQAKNAFSTGIHLSENVTGITLHDTEGKIGYYHYHGSINVPGEPCRVFLPVSTKTTGFFSEEKPFVYDDYMKNLSKTIKQFEEKTIGAVNVLNLQTRM
;
A
#
# COMPACT_ATOMS: atom_id res chain seq x y z
N ASN A 1 -13.28 40.16 37.27
CA ASN A 1 -12.20 39.16 37.26
C ASN A 1 -12.65 37.98 36.44
N LEU A 2 -11.93 37.75 35.36
CA LEU A 2 -12.28 36.87 34.24
C LEU A 2 -12.35 35.40 34.67
N GLU A 3 -13.51 34.78 34.47
CA GLU A 3 -13.64 33.32 34.36
C GLU A 3 -13.51 32.94 32.87
N HIS A 4 -12.50 32.14 32.56
CA HIS A 4 -12.30 31.56 31.24
C HIS A 4 -13.19 30.32 31.06
N PRO A 5 -13.96 30.19 29.96
CA PRO A 5 -14.70 28.98 29.66
C PRO A 5 -13.78 27.89 29.10
N THR A 6 -13.74 26.76 29.81
CA THR A 6 -13.22 25.47 29.34
C THR A 6 -14.08 24.89 28.23
N LEU A 7 -13.52 24.74 27.02
CA LEU A 7 -14.09 23.95 25.93
C LEU A 7 -13.80 22.46 26.18
N GLN A 8 -14.81 21.74 26.66
CA GLN A 8 -14.85 20.27 26.65
C GLN A 8 -15.23 19.80 25.24
N CYS A 9 -14.28 19.22 24.48
CA CYS A 9 -14.60 18.44 23.30
C CYS A 9 -15.06 17.04 23.75
N GLN A 10 -16.37 16.84 23.83
CA GLN A 10 -16.96 15.50 23.85
C GLN A 10 -16.91 14.90 22.42
N PRO A 11 -16.60 13.60 22.26
CA PRO A 11 -16.72 12.93 20.98
C PRO A 11 -18.21 12.82 20.62
N SER A 12 -18.65 13.57 19.61
CA SER A 12 -19.97 13.38 19.03
C SER A 12 -20.02 12.02 18.34
N TYR A 13 -20.62 11.04 19.00
CA TYR A 13 -21.17 9.86 18.31
C TYR A 13 -22.19 10.36 17.30
N PHE A 14 -21.82 10.40 16.02
CA PHE A 14 -22.77 10.61 14.94
C PHE A 14 -23.69 9.39 14.86
N SER A 15 -24.83 9.48 15.53
CA SER A 15 -25.99 8.64 15.24
C SER A 15 -26.31 8.78 13.75
N GLN A 16 -26.33 7.65 13.02
CA GLN A 16 -26.79 7.61 11.63
C GLN A 16 -28.30 7.89 11.58
N HIS A 17 -28.67 9.17 11.65
CA HIS A 17 -29.98 9.60 11.21
C HIS A 17 -30.04 9.45 9.69
N HIS A 18 -30.96 8.59 9.24
CA HIS A 18 -31.32 8.36 7.86
C HIS A 18 -31.77 9.69 7.24
N ASN A 19 -30.85 10.37 6.56
CA ASN A 19 -31.15 11.63 5.89
C ASN A 19 -31.88 11.28 4.57
N PRO A 20 -33.08 11.80 4.31
CA PRO A 20 -33.79 11.52 3.07
C PRO A 20 -32.91 11.96 1.89
N ASN A 21 -32.81 11.09 0.87
CA ASN A 21 -32.05 11.34 -0.34
C ASN A 21 -32.34 12.77 -0.85
N PRO A 22 -31.32 13.63 -1.02
CA PRO A 22 -31.54 14.93 -1.63
C PRO A 22 -32.16 14.72 -3.03
N PRO A 23 -33.13 15.55 -3.43
CA PRO A 23 -33.74 15.44 -4.75
C PRO A 23 -32.67 15.51 -5.84
N PRO A 24 -32.88 14.84 -6.99
CA PRO A 24 -31.92 14.90 -8.09
C PRO A 24 -31.63 16.35 -8.47
N ALA A 25 -30.35 16.71 -8.58
CA ALA A 25 -29.96 18.05 -9.00
C ALA A 25 -30.54 18.33 -10.40
N THR A 26 -31.52 19.22 -10.47
CA THR A 26 -32.14 19.66 -11.72
C THR A 26 -31.10 20.44 -12.51
N LYS A 27 -30.86 20.07 -13.79
CA LYS A 27 -30.00 20.88 -14.67
C LYS A 27 -30.57 22.30 -14.76
N LEU A 28 -29.81 23.28 -14.27
CA LEU A 28 -30.16 24.69 -14.41
C LEU A 28 -30.17 25.06 -15.90
N SER A 29 -31.26 25.70 -16.32
CA SER A 29 -31.44 26.21 -17.68
C SER A 29 -30.30 27.15 -18.08
N ASN A 30 -29.77 26.99 -19.29
CA ASN A 30 -28.81 27.92 -19.91
C ASN A 30 -29.47 29.24 -20.39
N SER A 31 -30.77 29.44 -20.17
CA SER A 31 -31.45 30.69 -20.52
C SER A 31 -30.97 31.82 -19.62
N LYS A 32 -30.48 32.94 -20.19
CA LYS A 32 -30.23 34.18 -19.46
C LYS A 32 -31.49 34.55 -18.66
N SER A 33 -31.34 34.73 -17.34
CA SER A 33 -32.45 35.20 -16.51
C SER A 33 -32.85 36.60 -16.96
N THR A 34 -34.14 36.84 -17.11
CA THR A 34 -34.75 38.16 -17.33
C THR A 34 -34.85 38.99 -16.05
N ASP A 35 -34.53 38.43 -14.89
CA ASP A 35 -34.54 39.11 -13.59
C ASP A 35 -33.12 39.56 -13.21
N PRO A 36 -32.86 40.88 -13.12
CA PRO A 36 -31.53 41.42 -12.82
C PRO A 36 -31.01 41.07 -11.41
N ASN A 37 -31.87 40.59 -10.51
CA ASN A 37 -31.47 40.18 -9.15
C ASN A 37 -31.18 38.69 -9.02
N LYS A 38 -31.47 37.88 -10.05
CA LYS A 38 -31.30 36.43 -9.99
C LYS A 38 -29.87 36.03 -10.36
N ARG A 39 -29.09 35.65 -9.34
CA ARG A 39 -27.76 35.04 -9.56
C ARG A 39 -27.94 33.59 -10.01
N ILE A 40 -27.40 33.25 -11.19
CA ILE A 40 -27.34 31.88 -11.70
C ILE A 40 -25.92 31.36 -11.53
N PHE A 41 -25.77 30.17 -10.95
CA PHE A 41 -24.52 29.43 -11.00
C PHE A 41 -24.49 28.58 -12.27
N THR A 42 -23.73 29.02 -13.26
CA THR A 42 -23.45 28.24 -14.48
C THR A 42 -22.26 27.32 -14.21
N SER A 43 -22.46 26.01 -14.36
CA SER A 43 -21.35 25.04 -14.27
C SER A 43 -20.44 25.14 -15.49
N TYR A 44 -19.14 25.34 -15.30
CA TYR A 44 -18.14 25.41 -16.39
C TYR A 44 -17.39 24.10 -16.66
N GLY A 45 -17.85 22.98 -16.09
CA GLY A 45 -17.21 21.67 -16.22
C GLY A 45 -16.92 21.04 -14.87
N ASN A 46 -16.05 20.04 -14.85
CA ASN A 46 -15.58 19.39 -13.64
C ASN A 46 -14.15 19.86 -13.37
N ALA A 47 -13.90 20.40 -12.18
CA ALA A 47 -12.56 20.80 -11.73
C ALA A 47 -11.75 19.63 -11.16
N ALA A 48 -12.35 18.43 -11.09
CA ALA A 48 -11.71 17.24 -10.55
C ALA A 48 -11.64 16.14 -11.62
N SER A 49 -10.54 15.40 -11.60
CA SER A 49 -10.33 14.26 -12.49
C SER A 49 -11.31 13.14 -12.14
N LEU A 50 -11.92 12.57 -13.19
CA LEU A 50 -12.84 11.45 -13.06
C LEU A 50 -12.11 10.16 -12.64
N PHE A 51 -10.93 9.95 -13.23
CA PHE A 51 -10.14 8.76 -13.03
C PHE A 51 -8.65 9.06 -13.26
N VAL A 52 -7.86 8.97 -12.21
CA VAL A 52 -6.41 9.15 -12.29
C VAL A 52 -5.78 7.78 -12.13
N GLN A 53 -5.40 7.17 -13.25
CA GLN A 53 -4.83 5.83 -13.23
C GLN A 53 -3.48 5.82 -12.47
N MET A 54 -3.36 4.88 -11.55
CA MET A 54 -2.13 4.64 -10.78
C MET A 54 -1.44 3.35 -11.20
N GLY A 55 -2.20 2.36 -11.68
CA GLY A 55 -1.64 1.13 -12.17
C GLY A 55 -2.71 0.21 -12.74
N ALA A 56 -2.27 -0.75 -13.52
CA ALA A 56 -3.12 -1.82 -14.03
C ALA A 56 -2.33 -3.11 -14.07
N TYR A 57 -3.01 -4.24 -13.86
CA TYR A 57 -2.41 -5.55 -13.95
C TYR A 57 -3.46 -6.60 -14.34
N ARG A 58 -2.99 -7.70 -14.90
CA ARG A 58 -3.81 -8.88 -15.12
C ARG A 58 -3.98 -9.65 -13.81
N GLY A 59 -5.23 -9.87 -13.41
CA GLY A 59 -5.58 -10.59 -12.18
C GLY A 59 -5.84 -12.08 -12.40
N GLY A 60 -6.01 -12.52 -13.65
CA GLY A 60 -6.33 -13.89 -14.02
C GLY A 60 -6.33 -14.12 -15.53
N THR A 61 -6.74 -15.31 -15.96
CA THR A 61 -6.77 -15.66 -17.40
C THR A 61 -7.70 -14.77 -18.22
N SER A 62 -8.79 -14.25 -17.63
CA SER A 62 -9.73 -13.34 -18.30
C SER A 62 -10.08 -12.09 -17.48
N SER A 63 -9.32 -11.77 -16.44
CA SER A 63 -9.59 -10.63 -15.55
C SER A 63 -8.42 -9.67 -15.43
N PHE A 64 -8.75 -8.38 -15.31
CA PHE A 64 -7.80 -7.29 -15.14
C PHE A 64 -8.25 -6.36 -14.04
N ALA A 65 -7.30 -5.87 -13.27
CA ALA A 65 -7.51 -4.92 -12.20
C ALA A 65 -6.81 -3.61 -12.53
N ILE A 66 -7.53 -2.51 -12.38
CA ILE A 66 -7.01 -1.16 -12.59
C ILE A 66 -7.22 -0.37 -11.31
N ILE A 67 -6.15 0.21 -10.81
CA ILE A 67 -6.10 1.01 -9.60
C ILE A 67 -5.99 2.46 -10.02
N ALA A 68 -6.81 3.32 -9.41
CA ALA A 68 -6.83 4.73 -9.69
C ALA A 68 -7.22 5.55 -8.47
N LEU A 69 -7.05 6.86 -8.56
CA LEU A 69 -7.71 7.82 -7.70
C LEU A 69 -8.94 8.41 -8.39
N SER A 70 -9.97 8.68 -7.60
CA SER A 70 -11.16 9.40 -8.03
C SER A 70 -11.61 10.40 -6.97
N SER A 71 -12.12 11.55 -7.41
CA SER A 71 -12.72 12.54 -6.53
C SER A 71 -13.96 11.98 -5.82
N LYS A 72 -14.02 12.13 -4.49
CA LYS A 72 -15.17 11.73 -3.68
C LYS A 72 -16.47 12.46 -4.08
N PRO A 73 -16.49 13.80 -4.28
CA PRO A 73 -17.66 14.48 -4.83
C PRO A 73 -18.18 13.85 -6.12
N ILE A 74 -17.30 13.49 -7.07
CA ILE A 74 -17.72 12.81 -8.31
C ILE A 74 -18.34 11.45 -7.99
N GLN A 75 -17.73 10.68 -7.09
CA GLN A 75 -18.26 9.37 -6.70
C GLN A 75 -19.65 9.46 -6.02
N VAL A 76 -19.89 10.48 -5.18
CA VAL A 76 -21.18 10.70 -4.50
C VAL A 76 -22.26 11.21 -5.47
N TYR A 77 -21.97 12.29 -6.20
CA TYR A 77 -22.98 13.03 -6.97
C TYR A 77 -23.06 12.59 -8.42
N GLY A 78 -21.91 12.33 -9.06
CA GLY A 78 -21.84 11.85 -10.44
C GLY A 78 -22.21 10.37 -10.57
N LYS A 79 -21.84 9.56 -9.56
CA LYS A 79 -21.99 8.10 -9.55
C LYS A 79 -21.39 7.49 -10.82
N PRO A 80 -20.07 7.66 -11.02
CA PRO A 80 -19.40 7.21 -12.22
C PRO A 80 -19.42 5.67 -12.29
N TRP A 81 -19.43 5.19 -13.53
CA TRP A 81 -19.40 3.79 -13.87
C TRP A 81 -18.41 3.58 -15.03
N TYR A 82 -18.01 2.33 -15.24
CA TYR A 82 -16.92 1.99 -16.15
C TYR A 82 -17.34 0.87 -17.10
N ASN A 83 -16.75 0.87 -18.29
CA ASN A 83 -16.74 -0.28 -19.21
C ASN A 83 -15.30 -0.58 -19.62
N CYS A 84 -15.03 -1.84 -19.93
CA CYS A 84 -13.71 -2.25 -20.39
C CYS A 84 -13.78 -2.84 -21.81
N GLU A 85 -12.72 -2.60 -22.58
CA GLU A 85 -12.58 -3.12 -23.93
C GLU A 85 -11.14 -3.57 -24.16
N TRP A 86 -10.99 -4.79 -24.68
CA TRP A 86 -9.72 -5.30 -25.14
C TRP A 86 -9.61 -5.14 -26.65
N ILE A 87 -8.51 -4.54 -27.11
CA ILE A 87 -8.17 -4.40 -28.52
C ILE A 87 -6.94 -5.29 -28.76
N SER A 88 -7.12 -6.37 -29.51
CA SER A 88 -6.03 -7.27 -29.87
C SER A 88 -5.13 -6.64 -30.94
N ASN A 89 -3.83 -6.95 -30.89
CA ASN A 89 -2.90 -6.61 -31.96
C ASN A 89 -3.16 -7.43 -33.24
N ASN A 90 -3.86 -8.56 -33.12
CA ASN A 90 -4.34 -9.32 -34.27
C ASN A 90 -5.59 -8.64 -34.85
N SER A 91 -5.41 -7.87 -35.93
CA SER A 91 -6.48 -7.12 -36.59
C SER A 91 -7.64 -7.97 -37.12
N SER A 92 -7.45 -9.29 -37.25
CA SER A 92 -8.52 -10.21 -37.62
C SER A 92 -9.48 -10.52 -36.47
N LYS A 93 -9.12 -10.20 -35.22
CA LYS A 93 -9.97 -10.39 -34.05
C LYS A 93 -10.75 -9.11 -33.70
N PRO A 94 -12.07 -9.20 -33.48
CA PRO A 94 -12.84 -8.04 -33.02
C PRO A 94 -12.44 -7.65 -31.60
N SER A 95 -12.67 -6.38 -31.26
CA SER A 95 -12.53 -5.91 -29.88
C SER A 95 -13.50 -6.65 -28.96
N MET A 96 -13.02 -7.07 -27.79
CA MET A 96 -13.86 -7.74 -26.78
C MET A 96 -14.27 -6.73 -25.72
N ARG A 97 -15.52 -6.77 -25.27
CA ARG A 97 -16.00 -5.93 -24.16
C ARG A 97 -16.21 -6.74 -22.90
N ALA A 98 -15.97 -6.11 -21.76
CA ALA A 98 -16.13 -6.71 -20.44
C ALA A 98 -16.96 -5.81 -19.53
N LYS A 99 -17.67 -6.46 -18.62
CA LYS A 99 -18.32 -5.79 -17.50
C LYS A 99 -17.25 -5.32 -16.53
N ALA A 100 -17.34 -4.05 -16.14
CA ALA A 100 -16.49 -3.50 -15.10
C ALA A 100 -17.21 -3.53 -13.74
N THR A 101 -16.47 -3.89 -12.70
CA THR A 101 -16.92 -3.80 -11.30
C THR A 101 -16.08 -2.75 -10.59
N LYS A 102 -16.74 -1.74 -10.01
CA LYS A 102 -16.11 -0.65 -9.26
C LYS A 102 -16.06 -1.00 -7.77
N MET A 103 -14.93 -0.75 -7.13
CA MET A 103 -14.72 -0.91 -5.69
C MET A 103 -14.03 0.33 -5.13
N LEU A 104 -14.35 0.68 -3.88
CA LEU A 104 -13.82 1.86 -3.19
C LEU A 104 -13.22 1.38 -1.85
N PRO A 105 -12.00 0.82 -1.85
CA PRO A 105 -11.44 0.17 -0.66
C PRO A 105 -11.17 1.14 0.49
N ASP A 106 -10.98 2.44 0.19
CA ASP A 106 -10.51 3.44 1.15
C ASP A 106 -11.50 4.61 1.30
N TRP A 107 -12.80 4.36 1.19
CA TRP A 107 -13.79 5.44 1.21
C TRP A 107 -13.79 6.27 2.52
N GLY A 108 -13.41 5.66 3.65
CA GLY A 108 -13.43 6.28 4.98
C GLY A 108 -12.34 7.34 5.24
N TYR A 109 -11.30 7.46 4.41
CA TYR A 109 -10.14 8.32 4.73
C TYR A 109 -10.32 9.78 4.31
N GLY A 110 -9.90 10.74 5.14
CA GLY A 110 -10.33 12.15 5.09
C GLY A 110 -9.82 13.09 3.97
N ARG A 111 -9.51 12.60 2.76
CA ARG A 111 -9.02 13.45 1.64
C ARG A 111 -10.01 13.53 0.46
N VAL A 112 -9.82 14.50 -0.44
CA VAL A 112 -10.75 14.79 -1.56
C VAL A 112 -10.76 13.66 -2.60
N TYR A 113 -9.63 13.02 -2.85
CA TYR A 113 -9.50 11.84 -3.70
C TYR A 113 -9.44 10.56 -2.88
N THR A 114 -10.09 9.52 -3.39
CA THR A 114 -10.12 8.17 -2.82
C THR A 114 -9.59 7.17 -3.84
N THR A 115 -9.00 6.08 -3.36
CA THR A 115 -8.70 4.91 -4.18
C THR A 115 -10.00 4.36 -4.78
N VAL A 116 -9.97 4.10 -6.08
CA VAL A 116 -10.98 3.35 -6.80
C VAL A 116 -10.29 2.21 -7.54
N MET A 117 -10.86 1.01 -7.42
CA MET A 117 -10.42 -0.15 -8.19
C MET A 117 -11.51 -0.50 -9.20
N VAL A 118 -11.10 -0.73 -10.44
CA VAL A 118 -11.96 -1.21 -11.51
C VAL A 118 -11.48 -2.60 -11.92
N ASN A 119 -12.32 -3.61 -11.70
CA ASN A 119 -12.07 -4.97 -12.13
C ASN A 119 -12.85 -5.25 -13.42
N CYS A 120 -12.14 -5.60 -14.49
CA CYS A 120 -12.68 -5.95 -15.79
C CYS A 120 -12.65 -7.48 -15.94
N THR A 121 -13.82 -8.12 -16.07
CA THR A 121 -13.90 -9.57 -16.29
C THR A 121 -14.45 -9.86 -17.68
N PHE A 122 -13.63 -10.48 -18.52
CA PHE A 122 -13.99 -10.92 -19.86
C PHE A 122 -14.60 -12.32 -19.83
N PRO A 123 -15.51 -12.63 -20.78
CA PRO A 123 -16.14 -13.96 -20.86
C PRO A 123 -15.15 -15.07 -21.18
N VAL A 124 -14.06 -14.76 -21.91
CA VAL A 124 -12.96 -15.67 -22.25
C VAL A 124 -11.64 -14.90 -22.16
N ASN A 125 -10.50 -15.59 -22.24
CA ASN A 125 -9.20 -14.93 -22.27
C ASN A 125 -9.07 -14.06 -23.54
N PRO A 126 -8.96 -12.72 -23.42
CA PRO A 126 -8.94 -11.86 -24.59
C PRO A 126 -7.58 -11.86 -25.34
N ASN A 127 -6.52 -12.43 -24.75
CA ASN A 127 -5.18 -12.56 -25.34
C ASN A 127 -4.73 -14.04 -25.42
N GLU A 128 -5.66 -14.95 -25.70
CA GLU A 128 -5.38 -16.40 -25.75
C GLU A 128 -4.38 -16.80 -26.83
N ASP A 129 -4.37 -16.08 -27.96
CA ASP A 129 -3.40 -16.31 -29.05
C ASP A 129 -2.03 -15.67 -28.78
N ASN A 130 -1.88 -15.01 -27.63
CA ASN A 130 -0.67 -14.32 -27.22
C ASN A 130 -0.16 -13.30 -28.26
N SER A 131 -1.06 -12.75 -29.08
CA SER A 131 -0.74 -11.73 -30.08
C SER A 131 -0.43 -10.37 -29.44
N GLY A 132 -0.74 -10.20 -28.16
CA GLY A 132 -0.67 -8.94 -27.46
C GLY A 132 -1.91 -8.08 -27.71
N GLY A 133 -1.99 -6.96 -27.00
CA GLY A 133 -3.12 -6.05 -27.12
C GLY A 133 -3.20 -5.03 -26.01
N LYS A 134 -4.23 -4.20 -26.08
CA LYS A 134 -4.44 -3.06 -25.19
C LYS A 134 -5.78 -3.17 -24.48
N LEU A 135 -5.76 -3.01 -23.16
CA LEU A 135 -6.94 -2.84 -22.32
C LEU A 135 -7.29 -1.36 -22.25
N ASN A 136 -8.49 -1.01 -22.69
CA ASN A 136 -9.05 0.33 -22.56
C ASN A 136 -10.16 0.35 -21.51
N ILE A 137 -10.18 1.40 -20.68
CA ILE A 137 -11.29 1.75 -19.80
C ILE A 137 -12.02 2.95 -20.36
N TYR A 138 -13.35 2.86 -20.34
CA TYR A 138 -14.27 3.96 -20.59
C TYR A 138 -14.88 4.38 -19.25
N ALA A 139 -14.45 5.52 -18.72
CA ALA A 139 -14.94 6.09 -17.47
C ALA A 139 -16.05 7.10 -17.76
N TYR A 140 -17.26 6.86 -17.27
CA TYR A 140 -18.42 7.72 -17.47
C TYR A 140 -18.70 8.57 -16.23
N TYR A 141 -19.06 9.84 -16.43
CA TYR A 141 -19.33 10.77 -15.33
C TYR A 141 -20.63 10.52 -14.57
N GLY A 142 -21.50 9.64 -15.08
CA GLY A 142 -22.79 9.30 -14.49
C GLY A 142 -23.67 8.53 -15.49
N LYS A 143 -24.99 8.55 -15.30
CA LYS A 143 -25.93 7.74 -16.13
C LYS A 143 -25.86 8.02 -17.65
N SER A 144 -25.42 9.21 -18.05
CA SER A 144 -25.30 9.55 -19.47
C SER A 144 -24.07 8.91 -20.10
N THR A 145 -24.25 8.25 -21.23
CA THR A 145 -23.17 7.66 -22.04
C THR A 145 -22.49 8.67 -22.97
N ASN A 146 -22.99 9.91 -23.05
CA ASN A 146 -22.54 10.90 -24.04
C ASN A 146 -21.16 11.50 -23.70
N LYS A 147 -20.73 11.42 -22.45
CA LYS A 147 -19.45 11.96 -21.99
C LYS A 147 -18.71 10.91 -21.18
N TYR A 148 -17.53 10.55 -21.65
CA TYR A 148 -16.62 9.64 -20.98
C TYR A 148 -15.17 10.03 -21.23
N GLU A 149 -14.29 9.52 -20.38
CA GLU A 149 -12.84 9.52 -20.60
C GLU A 149 -12.44 8.11 -21.06
N LYS A 150 -11.66 8.03 -22.15
CA LYS A 150 -11.06 6.78 -22.62
C LYS A 150 -9.62 6.74 -22.14
N ILE A 151 -9.26 5.69 -21.42
CA ILE A 151 -7.93 5.51 -20.82
C ILE A 151 -7.37 4.18 -21.30
N GLU A 152 -6.17 4.18 -21.88
CA GLU A 152 -5.41 2.97 -22.15
C GLU A 152 -4.80 2.49 -20.83
N ALA A 153 -5.35 1.44 -20.25
CA ALA A 153 -5.01 1.02 -18.91
C ALA A 153 -3.79 0.11 -18.85
N LEU A 154 -3.66 -0.82 -19.79
CA LEU A 154 -2.60 -1.81 -19.83
C LEU A 154 -2.32 -2.19 -21.28
N GLU A 155 -1.06 -2.43 -21.61
CA GLU A 155 -0.65 -3.09 -22.84
C GLU A 155 0.07 -4.41 -22.51
N GLU A 156 -0.30 -5.48 -23.22
CA GLU A 156 0.45 -6.73 -23.22
C GLU A 156 1.19 -6.88 -24.54
N ALA A 157 2.49 -7.12 -24.46
CA ALA A 157 3.32 -7.36 -25.63
C ALA A 157 3.01 -8.75 -26.25
N PRO A 158 3.25 -8.93 -27.56
CA PRO A 158 3.16 -10.25 -28.17
C PRO A 158 4.08 -11.25 -27.47
N GLY A 159 3.58 -12.44 -27.15
CA GLY A 159 4.34 -13.48 -26.47
C GLY A 159 4.48 -13.30 -24.94
N SER A 160 4.06 -12.19 -24.36
CA SER A 160 4.25 -11.92 -22.92
C SER A 160 3.25 -12.63 -22.02
N TYR A 161 2.09 -13.04 -22.55
CA TYR A 161 1.08 -13.74 -21.77
C TYR A 161 1.54 -15.18 -21.48
N ASN A 162 1.55 -15.54 -20.20
CA ASN A 162 1.79 -16.91 -19.77
C ASN A 162 0.66 -17.36 -18.84
N GLU A 163 -0.13 -18.33 -19.30
CA GLU A 163 -1.27 -18.86 -18.55
C GLU A 163 -0.87 -19.50 -17.22
N SER A 164 0.34 -20.10 -17.14
CA SER A 164 0.79 -20.78 -15.91
C SER A 164 0.92 -19.82 -14.73
N ASN A 165 1.10 -18.52 -14.96
CA ASN A 165 1.18 -17.51 -13.89
C ASN A 165 -0.16 -17.37 -13.13
N TYR A 166 -1.26 -17.81 -13.71
CA TYR A 166 -2.62 -17.70 -13.17
C TYR A 166 -3.20 -19.04 -12.72
N LYS A 167 -2.36 -20.08 -12.63
CA LYS A 167 -2.72 -21.42 -12.16
C LYS A 167 -1.71 -21.89 -11.09
N PRO A 168 -2.11 -22.70 -10.11
CA PRO A 168 -1.17 -23.33 -9.18
C PRO A 168 -0.20 -24.28 -9.90
N PRO A 169 1.07 -24.41 -9.44
CA PRO A 169 1.69 -23.63 -8.36
C PRO A 169 2.04 -22.20 -8.82
N TYR A 170 1.73 -21.21 -7.99
CA TYR A 170 2.04 -19.81 -8.30
C TYR A 170 3.53 -19.52 -8.14
N LYS A 171 4.03 -18.53 -8.89
CA LYS A 171 5.44 -18.11 -8.81
C LYS A 171 5.84 -17.62 -7.42
N TYR A 172 4.92 -16.98 -6.71
CA TYR A 172 5.12 -16.45 -5.37
C TYR A 172 4.02 -16.97 -4.45
N GLU A 173 4.44 -17.31 -3.24
CA GLU A 173 3.60 -17.69 -2.09
C GLU A 173 3.22 -16.44 -1.28
N TYR A 174 4.12 -15.45 -1.26
CA TYR A 174 3.98 -14.23 -0.46
C TYR A 174 4.15 -12.99 -1.34
N LEU A 175 3.32 -11.98 -1.11
CA LEU A 175 3.42 -10.67 -1.73
C LEU A 175 3.47 -9.61 -0.62
N TYR A 176 4.63 -9.16 -0.17
CA TYR A 176 4.64 -7.96 0.64
C TYR A 176 4.37 -6.73 -0.22
N CYS A 177 3.71 -5.74 0.36
CA CYS A 177 3.53 -4.47 -0.28
C CYS A 177 3.88 -3.37 0.69
N GLY A 178 4.88 -2.64 0.26
CA GLY A 178 5.55 -1.60 1.00
C GLY A 178 4.78 -0.31 1.00
N SER A 179 5.20 0.53 1.94
CA SER A 179 4.70 1.90 2.03
C SER A 179 5.25 2.66 0.85
N SER A 180 4.55 3.73 0.48
CA SER A 180 5.14 4.78 -0.34
C SER A 180 6.47 5.20 0.27
N LEU A 181 7.52 5.16 -0.55
CA LEU A 181 8.87 5.59 -0.26
C LEU A 181 8.99 7.07 -0.65
N TYR A 182 9.20 7.95 0.31
CA TYR A 182 9.26 9.40 0.11
C TYR A 182 10.29 10.04 1.02
N GLY A 183 10.73 11.25 0.64
CA GLY A 183 11.77 11.99 1.37
C GLY A 183 13.16 11.39 1.20
N GLU A 184 14.11 11.85 2.01
CA GLU A 184 15.49 11.37 1.94
C GLU A 184 15.63 10.04 2.71
N LEU A 185 15.72 8.94 1.96
CA LEU A 185 15.82 7.60 2.51
C LEU A 185 17.27 7.13 2.58
N SER A 186 17.61 6.48 3.69
CA SER A 186 18.89 5.81 3.86
C SER A 186 18.93 4.48 3.10
N ALA A 187 19.79 4.41 2.07
CA ALA A 187 19.99 3.20 1.29
C ALA A 187 20.42 1.99 2.14
N SER A 188 21.27 2.21 3.15
CA SER A 188 21.67 1.13 4.07
C SER A 188 20.46 0.61 4.87
N ARG A 189 19.58 1.49 5.34
CA ARG A 189 18.37 1.07 6.07
C ARG A 189 17.36 0.36 5.18
N ILE A 190 17.22 0.78 3.91
CA ILE A 190 16.38 0.07 2.94
C ILE A 190 16.94 -1.31 2.64
N ARG A 191 18.27 -1.45 2.45
CA ARG A 191 18.95 -2.74 2.29
C ARG A 191 18.65 -3.68 3.45
N GLU A 192 18.89 -3.20 4.67
CA GLU A 192 18.67 -3.95 5.91
C GLU A 192 17.22 -4.41 6.06
N TRP A 193 16.28 -3.49 5.81
CA TRP A 193 14.85 -3.78 5.84
C TRP A 193 14.51 -4.86 4.81
N MET A 194 14.99 -4.73 3.57
CA MET A 194 14.71 -5.66 2.49
C MET A 194 15.26 -7.06 2.78
N ALA A 195 16.50 -7.15 3.27
CA ALA A 195 17.12 -8.43 3.63
C ALA A 195 16.34 -9.15 4.74
N TYR A 196 15.94 -8.45 5.81
CA TYR A 196 15.15 -9.03 6.89
C TYR A 196 13.80 -9.55 6.39
N HIS A 197 13.06 -8.74 5.61
CA HIS A 197 11.73 -9.12 5.15
C HIS A 197 11.78 -10.23 4.08
N ALA A 198 12.77 -10.23 3.17
CA ALA A 198 12.98 -11.32 2.23
C ALA A 198 13.33 -12.65 2.92
N TRP A 199 14.04 -12.61 4.04
CA TRP A 199 14.32 -13.78 4.87
C TRP A 199 13.06 -14.24 5.62
N PHE A 200 12.38 -13.30 6.27
CA PHE A 200 11.18 -13.56 7.07
C PHE A 200 10.03 -14.16 6.24
N PHE A 201 9.80 -13.64 5.03
CA PHE A 201 8.76 -14.14 4.13
C PHE A 201 9.19 -15.36 3.30
N GLY A 202 10.44 -15.81 3.43
CA GLY A 202 10.93 -16.99 2.71
C GLY A 202 11.24 -16.73 1.24
N PRO A 203 11.76 -17.75 0.53
CA PRO A 203 12.34 -17.61 -0.82
C PRO A 203 11.30 -17.28 -1.90
N SER A 204 10.05 -17.71 -1.74
CA SER A 204 8.94 -17.51 -2.68
C SER A 204 8.17 -16.21 -2.42
N SER A 205 8.84 -15.18 -1.90
CA SER A 205 8.24 -13.88 -1.60
C SER A 205 8.60 -12.81 -2.64
N HIS A 206 7.60 -11.98 -2.94
CA HIS A 206 7.72 -10.79 -3.78
C HIS A 206 7.38 -9.54 -2.97
N VAL A 207 8.09 -8.44 -3.19
CA VAL A 207 7.91 -7.19 -2.48
C VAL A 207 7.63 -6.07 -3.48
N VAL A 208 6.51 -5.37 -3.32
CA VAL A 208 6.20 -4.18 -4.12
C VAL A 208 6.51 -2.93 -3.32
N PHE A 209 7.40 -2.06 -3.80
CA PHE A 209 7.58 -0.71 -3.28
C PHE A 209 6.88 0.29 -4.19
N HIS A 210 6.39 1.39 -3.59
CA HIS A 210 5.85 2.51 -4.34
C HIS A 210 6.80 3.69 -4.19
N ASP A 211 7.44 4.14 -5.26
CA ASP A 211 8.29 5.33 -5.26
C ASP A 211 7.44 6.59 -5.34
N ALA A 212 7.33 7.30 -4.22
CA ALA A 212 6.71 8.62 -4.11
C ALA A 212 7.77 9.73 -4.03
N GLY A 213 8.94 9.51 -4.65
CA GLY A 213 10.06 10.45 -4.70
C GLY A 213 11.16 10.16 -3.68
N GLY A 214 11.14 8.99 -3.03
CA GLY A 214 12.14 8.59 -2.04
C GLY A 214 13.19 7.60 -2.55
N VAL A 215 13.00 7.01 -3.74
CA VAL A 215 13.98 6.08 -4.33
C VAL A 215 15.09 6.86 -5.03
N SER A 216 16.09 7.29 -4.25
CA SER A 216 17.33 7.88 -4.77
C SER A 216 18.17 6.84 -5.54
N PRO A 217 19.20 7.25 -6.32
CA PRO A 217 20.10 6.32 -6.99
C PRO A 217 20.74 5.28 -6.05
N ASP A 218 21.08 5.68 -4.82
CA ASP A 218 21.64 4.76 -3.82
C ASP A 218 20.61 3.76 -3.31
N VAL A 219 19.36 4.20 -3.09
CA VAL A 219 18.25 3.33 -2.71
C VAL A 219 17.93 2.35 -3.85
N SER A 220 17.94 2.84 -5.09
CA SER A 220 17.78 2.00 -6.28
C SER A 220 18.89 0.95 -6.35
N ALA A 221 20.16 1.33 -6.11
CA ALA A 221 21.29 0.41 -6.17
C ALA A 221 21.20 -0.76 -5.18
N VAL A 222 20.60 -0.56 -4.00
CA VAL A 222 20.41 -1.65 -3.02
C VAL A 222 19.18 -2.51 -3.31
N LEU A 223 18.18 -1.97 -4.01
CA LEU A 223 16.98 -2.72 -4.41
C LEU A 223 17.16 -3.49 -5.71
N GLU A 224 17.99 -2.99 -6.62
CA GLU A 224 18.19 -3.52 -7.98
C GLU A 224 18.57 -5.01 -8.02
N PRO A 225 19.46 -5.55 -7.16
CA PRO A 225 19.73 -6.98 -7.14
C PRO A 225 18.47 -7.83 -6.87
N TRP A 226 17.56 -7.35 -6.03
CA TRP A 226 16.29 -8.02 -5.74
C TRP A 226 15.30 -7.88 -6.89
N VAL A 227 15.30 -6.74 -7.59
CA VAL A 227 14.50 -6.53 -8.81
C VAL A 227 14.92 -7.51 -9.91
N ARG A 228 16.23 -7.69 -10.13
CA ARG A 228 16.75 -8.65 -11.12
C ARG A 228 16.40 -10.10 -10.81
N LEU A 229 16.30 -10.48 -9.53
CA LEU A 229 15.80 -11.79 -9.12
C LEU A 229 14.28 -11.93 -9.25
N GLY A 230 13.57 -10.85 -9.63
CA GLY A 230 12.12 -10.81 -9.65
C GLY A 230 11.51 -10.87 -8.26
N ARG A 231 12.24 -10.53 -7.20
CA ARG A 231 11.71 -10.52 -5.82
C ARG A 231 11.24 -9.14 -5.38
N VAL A 232 11.56 -8.09 -6.13
CA VAL A 232 11.09 -6.72 -5.89
C VAL A 232 10.49 -6.12 -7.17
N THR A 233 9.40 -5.38 -7.02
CA THR A 233 8.88 -4.43 -8.03
C THR A 233 8.87 -3.04 -7.42
N ILE A 234 9.28 -2.03 -8.18
CA ILE A 234 9.19 -0.62 -7.77
C ILE A 234 8.17 0.06 -8.70
N GLN A 235 7.07 0.55 -8.13
CA GLN A 235 6.03 1.28 -8.85
C GLN A 235 6.23 2.78 -8.69
N ASP A 236 6.33 3.52 -9.79
CA ASP A 236 6.40 4.98 -9.76
C ASP A 236 5.01 5.56 -9.47
N VAL A 237 4.88 6.24 -8.34
CA VAL A 237 3.64 6.89 -7.90
C VAL A 237 3.82 8.38 -7.64
N ARG A 238 4.90 9.01 -8.14
CA ARG A 238 5.24 10.41 -7.88
C ARG A 238 4.14 11.39 -8.30
N ASN A 239 3.44 11.09 -9.38
CA ASN A 239 2.33 11.91 -9.89
C ASN A 239 1.10 11.92 -8.97
N GLN A 240 1.01 11.00 -7.99
CA GLN A 240 0.01 11.11 -6.93
C GLN A 240 0.09 12.44 -6.19
N ALA A 241 1.25 13.11 -6.26
CA ALA A 241 1.46 14.32 -5.53
C ALA A 241 0.52 15.48 -5.89
N GLU A 242 0.00 15.44 -7.12
CA GLU A 242 -0.91 16.45 -7.67
C GLU A 242 -2.35 16.29 -7.15
N PHE A 243 -2.66 15.18 -6.47
CA PHE A 243 -4.02 14.83 -6.05
C PHE A 243 -4.09 14.75 -4.52
N ASP A 244 -5.01 15.50 -3.92
CA ASP A 244 -5.28 15.46 -2.48
C ASP A 244 -5.88 14.10 -2.09
N SER A 245 -4.99 13.13 -1.87
CA SER A 245 -5.27 11.74 -1.53
C SER A 245 -4.46 11.32 -0.31
N TYR A 246 -4.73 10.15 0.25
CA TYR A 246 -3.98 9.64 1.39
C TYR A 246 -2.65 9.05 0.89
N TYR A 247 -1.61 9.87 0.86
CA TYR A 247 -0.28 9.67 0.25
C TYR A 247 0.56 8.43 0.68
N TYR A 248 0.09 7.59 1.61
CA TYR A 248 0.99 6.76 2.43
C TYR A 248 0.54 5.32 2.67
N ASN A 249 0.11 4.58 1.65
CA ASN A 249 -0.50 3.27 1.89
C ASN A 249 0.04 2.09 1.07
N GLN A 250 -0.04 0.92 1.74
CA GLN A 250 0.55 -0.40 1.47
C GLN A 250 -0.55 -1.40 1.03
N PHE A 251 -0.26 -2.42 0.20
CA PHE A 251 -1.23 -3.45 -0.28
C PHE A 251 -0.70 -4.92 -0.43
N ALA A 252 -0.67 -5.78 0.60
CA ALA A 252 0.13 -7.05 0.65
C ALA A 252 -0.62 -8.40 0.97
N SER A 253 0.00 -9.59 0.78
CA SER A 253 -0.36 -11.00 1.18
C SER A 253 0.83 -11.91 1.68
N LEU A 254 0.55 -12.99 2.47
CA LEU A 254 1.51 -13.87 3.20
C LEU A 254 0.95 -15.31 3.45
N GLU A 255 1.78 -16.38 3.45
CA GLU A 255 1.42 -17.83 3.47
C GLU A 255 1.78 -18.76 4.69
N SER A 256 2.70 -18.51 5.63
CA SER A 256 3.00 -19.57 6.65
C SER A 256 1.95 -19.72 7.75
N VAL A 257 0.98 -18.80 7.78
CA VAL A 257 -0.21 -18.81 8.64
C VAL A 257 -1.46 -19.17 7.81
N LEU A 258 -1.38 -19.21 6.48
CA LEU A 258 -2.49 -19.64 5.63
C LEU A 258 -2.76 -21.15 5.67
N ALA A 259 -1.81 -21.96 6.13
CA ALA A 259 -2.04 -23.40 6.29
C ALA A 259 -2.91 -23.70 7.53
N GLU A 260 -2.62 -23.07 8.68
CA GLU A 260 -3.42 -23.20 9.91
C GLU A 260 -4.77 -22.47 9.80
N PHE A 261 -4.81 -21.39 9.03
CA PHE A 261 -6.00 -20.56 8.81
C PHE A 261 -6.52 -20.61 7.36
N SER A 262 -6.42 -21.77 6.71
CA SER A 262 -6.87 -21.93 5.31
C SER A 262 -8.37 -21.64 5.12
N ASN A 263 -9.15 -21.76 6.19
CA ASN A 263 -10.56 -21.40 6.27
C ASN A 263 -10.83 -19.89 6.52
N VAL A 264 -9.79 -19.10 6.79
CA VAL A 264 -9.86 -17.66 7.05
C VAL A 264 -9.25 -16.92 5.87
N THR A 265 -9.99 -15.96 5.35
CA THR A 265 -9.57 -15.14 4.22
C THR A 265 -8.57 -14.07 4.63
N GLN A 266 -8.72 -13.50 5.83
CA GLN A 266 -7.87 -12.44 6.33
C GLN A 266 -7.61 -12.61 7.82
N PHE A 267 -6.37 -12.43 8.27
CA PHE A 267 -6.03 -12.40 9.69
C PHE A 267 -5.06 -11.27 10.02
N THR A 268 -5.18 -10.69 11.21
CA THR A 268 -4.27 -9.63 11.66
C THR A 268 -2.98 -10.22 12.22
N ILE A 269 -1.89 -9.44 12.27
CA ILE A 269 -0.57 -9.87 12.73
C ILE A 269 -0.20 -9.03 13.95
N GLU A 270 0.25 -9.68 15.02
CA GLU A 270 0.72 -8.99 16.23
C GLU A 270 1.95 -8.13 15.90
N GLN A 271 2.03 -6.94 16.49
CA GLN A 271 3.17 -6.05 16.29
C GLN A 271 4.00 -5.95 17.55
N TYR A 272 5.31 -6.06 17.42
CA TYR A 272 6.31 -5.81 18.45
C TYR A 272 6.98 -4.46 18.19
N PRO A 273 6.49 -3.34 18.78
CA PRO A 273 6.94 -2.01 18.41
C PRO A 273 8.31 -1.74 19.05
N MET A 274 9.35 -1.66 18.20
CA MET A 274 10.72 -1.36 18.60
C MET A 274 10.98 0.14 18.53
N SER A 275 11.66 0.67 19.54
CA SER A 275 12.12 2.06 19.54
C SER A 275 13.32 2.22 18.61
N SER A 276 13.25 3.19 17.70
CA SER A 276 14.36 3.68 16.89
C SER A 276 15.17 4.79 17.56
N LYS A 277 14.96 5.03 18.87
CA LYS A 277 15.59 6.13 19.61
C LYS A 277 16.56 5.64 20.67
N PHE A 278 16.20 4.57 21.37
CA PHE A 278 16.92 4.08 22.54
C PHE A 278 17.88 2.96 22.15
N CYS A 279 19.15 3.10 22.53
CA CYS A 279 20.19 2.09 22.39
C CYS A 279 20.88 1.86 23.73
N LEU A 280 21.68 0.80 23.83
CA LEU A 280 22.41 0.49 25.04
C LEU A 280 23.77 1.17 25.07
N ASN A 281 24.18 1.66 26.23
CA ASN A 281 25.54 2.11 26.46
C ASN A 281 26.39 0.93 26.96
N ASP A 282 26.71 0.02 26.05
CA ASP A 282 27.45 -1.21 26.33
C ASP A 282 28.81 -1.15 25.65
N SER A 283 29.89 -1.16 26.43
CA SER A 283 31.27 -1.04 25.94
C SER A 283 31.71 -2.21 25.06
N THR A 284 30.94 -3.30 25.04
CA THR A 284 31.17 -4.45 24.15
C THR A 284 30.54 -4.27 22.76
N GLN A 285 29.66 -3.28 22.57
CA GLN A 285 28.95 -3.05 21.31
C GLN A 285 29.74 -2.13 20.38
N SER A 286 29.98 -2.61 19.17
CA SER A 286 30.56 -1.81 18.09
C SER A 286 29.45 -1.29 17.18
N TYR A 287 28.81 -0.21 17.60
CA TYR A 287 27.67 0.38 16.87
C TYR A 287 28.01 0.76 15.43
N THR A 288 29.26 1.13 15.15
CA THR A 288 29.70 1.49 13.79
C THR A 288 29.68 0.32 12.80
N SER A 289 29.81 -0.92 13.30
CA SER A 289 29.79 -2.14 12.47
C SER A 289 28.44 -2.85 12.44
N GLU A 290 27.50 -2.42 13.29
CA GLU A 290 26.16 -3.00 13.39
C GLU A 290 25.20 -2.34 12.38
N TRP A 291 24.36 -3.16 11.77
CA TRP A 291 23.17 -2.72 11.05
C TRP A 291 22.21 -2.05 12.03
N GLY A 292 21.35 -1.16 11.55
CA GLY A 292 20.51 -0.34 12.42
C GLY A 292 19.50 -1.15 13.18
N PHE A 293 18.95 -2.19 12.55
CA PHE A 293 18.01 -3.07 13.21
C PHE A 293 18.64 -3.82 14.40
N GLU A 294 19.95 -4.05 14.40
CA GLU A 294 20.67 -4.70 15.51
C GLU A 294 20.71 -3.83 16.77
N LYS A 295 20.46 -2.53 16.60
CA LYS A 295 20.52 -1.52 17.65
C LYS A 295 19.15 -1.25 18.25
N LEU A 296 18.09 -1.68 17.56
CA LEU A 296 16.71 -1.58 18.01
C LEU A 296 16.45 -2.67 19.06
N VAL A 297 16.87 -2.41 20.30
CA VAL A 297 16.85 -3.42 21.38
C VAL A 297 15.86 -3.12 22.50
N PHE A 298 15.02 -2.10 22.32
CA PHE A 298 14.00 -1.73 23.31
C PHE A 298 12.62 -1.72 22.68
N ARG A 299 11.74 -2.57 23.22
CA ARG A 299 10.36 -2.76 22.78
C ARG A 299 9.37 -2.08 23.72
N ASP A 300 8.34 -1.45 23.16
CA ASP A 300 7.18 -0.99 23.92
C ASP A 300 6.43 -2.20 24.50
N SER A 301 6.38 -2.32 25.82
CA SER A 301 5.81 -3.48 26.52
C SER A 301 4.32 -3.34 26.86
N ARG A 302 3.66 -2.25 26.44
CA ARG A 302 2.21 -2.09 26.69
C ARG A 302 1.43 -3.22 26.04
N MET A 303 0.58 -3.86 26.83
CA MET A 303 -0.37 -4.88 26.38
C MET A 303 -1.76 -4.26 26.19
N ARG A 304 -2.61 -4.91 25.38
CA ARG A 304 -4.04 -4.57 25.21
C ARG A 304 -4.32 -3.12 24.75
N ILE A 305 -3.36 -2.48 24.09
CA ILE A 305 -3.61 -1.20 23.43
C ILE A 305 -4.13 -1.42 22.01
N TRP A 306 -5.06 -0.58 21.56
CA TRP A 306 -5.49 -0.57 20.17
C TRP A 306 -4.33 -0.08 19.31
N ARG A 307 -3.66 -1.01 18.62
CA ARG A 307 -2.65 -0.70 17.62
C ARG A 307 -3.30 -0.80 16.25
N ASP A 308 -2.78 0.00 15.32
CA ASP A 308 -2.95 -0.29 13.90
C ASP A 308 -2.67 -1.79 13.68
N ARG A 309 -3.46 -2.47 12.85
CA ARG A 309 -3.32 -3.90 12.61
C ARG A 309 -2.71 -4.08 11.23
N LYS A 310 -1.55 -4.73 11.16
CA LYS A 310 -1.14 -5.33 9.89
C LYS A 310 -1.90 -6.62 9.72
N TYR A 311 -2.15 -7.01 8.49
CA TYR A 311 -2.92 -8.20 8.20
C TYR A 311 -2.32 -8.94 7.00
N ALA A 312 -2.61 -10.22 6.95
CA ALA A 312 -2.37 -11.06 5.79
C ALA A 312 -3.71 -11.53 5.25
N ILE A 313 -3.75 -11.73 3.93
CA ILE A 313 -4.97 -12.04 3.22
C ILE A 313 -4.70 -13.05 2.11
N GLN A 314 -5.61 -14.00 1.93
CA GLN A 314 -5.60 -14.89 0.78
C GLN A 314 -6.00 -14.10 -0.47
N ALA A 315 -5.05 -13.84 -1.37
CA ALA A 315 -5.27 -13.03 -2.56
C ALA A 315 -6.47 -13.53 -3.41
N LYS A 316 -6.65 -14.85 -3.53
CA LYS A 316 -7.77 -15.47 -4.28
C LYS A 316 -9.17 -15.10 -3.75
N ASN A 317 -9.27 -14.72 -2.48
CA ASN A 317 -10.51 -14.38 -1.79
C ASN A 317 -10.66 -12.86 -1.59
N ALA A 318 -9.70 -12.08 -2.09
CA ALA A 318 -9.68 -10.63 -1.97
C ALA A 318 -9.98 -10.01 -3.33
N PHE A 319 -11.00 -9.16 -3.39
CA PHE A 319 -11.22 -8.38 -4.61
C PHE A 319 -10.34 -7.12 -4.64
N SER A 320 -10.11 -6.53 -3.46
CA SER A 320 -9.16 -5.43 -3.21
C SER A 320 -8.60 -5.57 -1.79
N THR A 321 -7.49 -4.90 -1.51
CA THR A 321 -6.88 -4.82 -0.18
C THR A 321 -7.02 -3.41 0.37
N GLY A 322 -7.32 -3.28 1.66
CA GLY A 322 -7.34 -2.01 2.36
C GLY A 322 -6.05 -1.80 3.15
N ILE A 323 -5.96 -0.67 3.85
CA ILE A 323 -4.70 -0.21 4.44
C ILE A 323 -4.42 -0.87 5.80
N HIS A 324 -5.49 -1.01 6.58
CA HIS A 324 -5.44 -1.56 7.94
C HIS A 324 -6.18 -2.90 8.02
N LEU A 325 -7.23 -3.06 7.22
CA LEU A 325 -7.95 -4.31 6.95
C LEU A 325 -8.64 -4.17 5.58
N SER A 326 -8.86 -5.28 4.88
CA SER A 326 -9.74 -5.29 3.71
C SER A 326 -11.19 -5.60 4.10
N GLU A 327 -12.11 -4.79 3.57
CA GLU A 327 -13.57 -4.98 3.71
C GLU A 327 -14.17 -5.73 2.51
N ASN A 328 -13.48 -5.78 1.37
CA ASN A 328 -13.97 -6.36 0.12
C ASN A 328 -13.39 -7.76 -0.10
N VAL A 329 -13.79 -8.69 0.77
CA VAL A 329 -13.26 -10.06 0.81
C VAL A 329 -14.39 -11.09 0.90
N THR A 330 -14.17 -12.29 0.40
CA THR A 330 -15.08 -13.43 0.59
C THR A 330 -14.53 -14.39 1.62
N GLY A 331 -15.28 -14.74 2.66
CA GLY A 331 -14.88 -15.69 3.70
C GLY A 331 -14.70 -15.05 5.07
N ILE A 332 -14.14 -15.80 6.02
CA ILE A 332 -14.05 -15.39 7.42
C ILE A 332 -12.83 -14.48 7.62
N THR A 333 -12.96 -13.47 8.49
CA THR A 333 -11.84 -12.63 8.93
C THR A 333 -11.57 -12.88 10.41
N LEU A 334 -10.31 -13.10 10.78
CA LEU A 334 -9.86 -13.32 12.15
C LEU A 334 -9.05 -12.13 12.65
N HIS A 335 -9.33 -11.72 13.89
CA HIS A 335 -8.75 -10.53 14.49
C HIS A 335 -7.86 -10.84 15.71
N ASP A 336 -8.00 -12.03 16.29
CA ASP A 336 -7.32 -12.39 17.55
C ASP A 336 -6.27 -13.48 17.27
N THR A 337 -5.07 -13.05 16.90
CA THR A 337 -3.93 -13.90 16.53
C THR A 337 -2.71 -13.67 17.43
N GLU A 338 -2.89 -12.96 18.54
CA GLU A 338 -1.85 -12.68 19.52
C GLU A 338 -1.18 -13.98 20.00
N GLY A 339 0.16 -13.99 20.04
CA GLY A 339 0.96 -15.16 20.39
C GLY A 339 1.06 -16.24 19.32
N LYS A 340 0.39 -16.10 18.16
CA LYS A 340 0.52 -17.02 17.02
C LYS A 340 1.45 -16.50 15.93
N ILE A 341 1.33 -15.23 15.59
CA ILE A 341 2.21 -14.57 14.62
C ILE A 341 2.43 -13.12 15.03
N GLY A 342 3.70 -12.74 15.13
CA GLY A 342 4.11 -11.38 15.39
C GLY A 342 5.27 -10.95 14.51
N TYR A 343 5.36 -9.65 14.26
CA TYR A 343 6.50 -9.05 13.56
C TYR A 343 7.04 -7.86 14.32
N TYR A 344 8.34 -7.61 14.18
CA TYR A 344 8.96 -6.43 14.74
C TYR A 344 8.66 -5.21 13.88
N HIS A 345 8.06 -4.20 14.50
CA HIS A 345 7.59 -2.99 13.85
C HIS A 345 8.34 -1.78 14.37
N TYR A 346 8.82 -0.92 13.50
CA TYR A 346 9.51 0.31 13.92
C TYR A 346 9.30 1.42 12.90
N HIS A 347 9.25 2.65 13.41
CA HIS A 347 9.13 3.86 12.60
C HIS A 347 10.35 4.76 12.78
N GLY A 348 10.55 5.68 11.83
CA GLY A 348 11.56 6.73 11.99
C GLY A 348 12.99 6.20 11.97
N SER A 349 13.28 5.16 11.18
CA SER A 349 14.62 4.59 11.03
C SER A 349 15.18 4.72 9.62
N ILE A 350 14.32 4.68 8.59
CA ILE A 350 14.73 4.78 7.18
C ILE A 350 14.94 6.23 6.71
N ASN A 351 14.25 7.18 7.33
CA ASN A 351 14.28 8.61 7.01
C ASN A 351 15.12 9.43 8.02
N VAL A 352 15.92 8.76 8.85
CA VAL A 352 16.84 9.40 9.79
C VAL A 352 18.25 9.31 9.21
N PRO A 353 18.88 10.46 8.90
CA PRO A 353 20.27 10.47 8.46
C PRO A 353 21.20 9.93 9.54
N GLY A 354 22.13 9.05 9.15
CA GLY A 354 23.17 8.54 10.04
C GLY A 354 22.71 7.49 11.06
N GLU A 355 23.13 7.67 12.31
CA GLU A 355 23.00 6.68 13.37
C GLU A 355 21.61 6.75 14.04
N PRO A 356 20.80 5.66 14.06
CA PRO A 356 19.49 5.65 14.72
C PRO A 356 19.59 5.82 16.24
N CYS A 357 20.72 5.43 16.86
CA CYS A 357 20.94 5.60 18.28
C CYS A 357 21.03 7.08 18.67
N ARG A 358 19.95 7.59 19.27
CA ARG A 358 19.83 8.99 19.71
C ARG A 358 19.99 9.12 21.22
N VAL A 359 19.61 8.10 21.99
CA VAL A 359 19.70 8.07 23.44
C VAL A 359 20.33 6.76 23.88
N PHE A 360 21.43 6.84 24.63
CA PHE A 360 22.14 5.69 25.16
C PHE A 360 21.75 5.44 26.62
N LEU A 361 21.27 4.24 26.92
CA LEU A 361 20.79 3.82 28.22
C LEU A 361 21.79 2.90 28.91
N PRO A 362 21.96 2.99 30.25
CA PRO A 362 22.93 2.16 30.95
C PRO A 362 22.56 0.68 30.86
N VAL A 363 23.57 -0.21 30.93
CA VAL A 363 23.40 -1.67 30.81
C VAL A 363 22.40 -2.24 31.83
N SER A 364 22.25 -1.60 32.99
CA SER A 364 21.24 -1.96 34.00
C SER A 364 19.81 -1.97 33.46
N THR A 365 19.51 -1.17 32.43
CA THR A 365 18.18 -1.14 31.79
C THR A 365 17.81 -2.43 31.07
N LYS A 366 18.77 -3.33 30.79
CA LYS A 366 18.49 -4.67 30.28
C LYS A 366 17.55 -5.45 31.20
N THR A 367 17.70 -5.30 32.52
CA THR A 367 16.92 -6.04 33.51
C THR A 367 15.77 -5.22 34.09
N THR A 368 15.97 -3.92 34.32
CA THR A 368 14.95 -3.09 34.99
C THR A 368 13.86 -2.57 34.04
N GLY A 369 14.13 -2.52 32.73
CA GLY A 369 13.36 -1.69 31.81
C GLY A 369 13.42 -0.21 32.19
N PHE A 370 12.60 0.60 31.53
CA PHE A 370 12.46 2.04 31.85
C PHE A 370 11.14 2.60 31.30
N PHE A 371 10.76 3.77 31.78
CA PHE A 371 9.66 4.56 31.23
C PHE A 371 10.19 5.78 30.49
N SER A 372 9.64 6.04 29.30
CA SER A 372 9.92 7.26 28.54
C SER A 372 8.73 7.60 27.66
N GLU A 373 8.43 8.89 27.49
CA GLU A 373 7.31 9.34 26.63
C GLU A 373 5.98 8.66 26.97
N GLU A 374 5.69 8.50 28.27
CA GLU A 374 4.50 7.82 28.81
C GLU A 374 4.37 6.33 28.42
N LYS A 375 5.48 5.71 28.01
CA LYS A 375 5.54 4.30 27.57
C LYS A 375 6.57 3.51 28.37
N PRO A 376 6.23 2.29 28.83
CA PRO A 376 7.19 1.33 29.33
C PRO A 376 7.96 0.68 28.17
N PHE A 377 9.27 0.56 28.35
CA PHE A 377 10.17 -0.13 27.44
C PHE A 377 10.90 -1.26 28.15
N VAL A 378 11.02 -2.39 27.46
CA VAL A 378 11.78 -3.57 27.91
C VAL A 378 12.83 -3.94 26.89
N TYR A 379 13.91 -4.56 27.36
CA TYR A 379 14.98 -5.02 26.49
C TYR A 379 14.54 -6.27 25.70
N ASP A 380 14.83 -6.29 24.40
CA ASP A 380 14.49 -7.34 23.45
C ASP A 380 15.55 -7.36 22.35
N ASP A 381 16.44 -8.36 22.37
CA ASP A 381 17.57 -8.49 21.44
C ASP A 381 17.38 -9.57 20.38
N TYR A 382 16.15 -10.05 20.20
CA TYR A 382 15.86 -11.11 19.26
C TYR A 382 16.26 -10.73 17.83
N MET A 383 15.90 -9.52 17.39
CA MET A 383 16.31 -9.00 16.09
C MET A 383 17.84 -8.91 15.95
N LYS A 384 18.53 -8.45 17.00
CA LYS A 384 19.99 -8.39 17.04
C LYS A 384 20.60 -9.78 16.86
N ASN A 385 20.05 -10.78 17.54
CA ASN A 385 20.51 -12.17 17.45
C ASN A 385 20.27 -12.82 16.07
N LEU A 386 19.32 -12.31 15.28
CA LEU A 386 19.08 -12.77 13.91
C LEU A 386 20.04 -12.17 12.87
N SER A 387 20.84 -11.17 13.24
CA SER A 387 21.58 -10.37 12.27
C SER A 387 22.55 -11.18 11.41
N LYS A 388 23.28 -12.11 12.03
CA LYS A 388 24.20 -13.02 11.32
C LYS A 388 23.46 -13.86 10.28
N THR A 389 22.30 -14.41 10.65
CA THR A 389 21.47 -15.23 9.76
C THR A 389 20.98 -14.42 8.57
N ILE A 390 20.49 -13.20 8.80
CA ILE A 390 19.95 -12.32 7.76
C ILE A 390 21.06 -11.85 6.81
N LYS A 391 22.23 -11.45 7.34
CA LYS A 391 23.40 -11.06 6.54
C LYS A 391 23.87 -12.20 5.64
N GLN A 392 23.98 -13.41 6.19
CA GLN A 392 24.33 -14.60 5.41
C GLN A 392 23.28 -14.95 4.35
N PHE A 393 22.00 -14.77 4.67
CA PHE A 393 20.91 -14.97 3.71
C PHE A 393 21.01 -13.98 2.54
N GLU A 394 21.21 -12.69 2.83
CA GLU A 394 21.38 -11.66 1.80
C GLU A 394 22.56 -12.00 0.89
N GLU A 395 23.73 -12.26 1.48
CA GLU A 395 24.96 -12.56 0.75
C GLU A 395 24.80 -13.80 -0.16
N LYS A 396 24.15 -14.86 0.34
CA LYS A 396 23.84 -16.05 -0.46
C LYS A 396 22.82 -15.80 -1.57
N THR A 397 21.90 -14.86 -1.38
CA THR A 397 20.78 -14.64 -2.30
C THR A 397 21.15 -13.69 -3.43
N ILE A 398 21.78 -12.55 -3.11
CA ILE A 398 22.08 -11.49 -4.08
C ILE A 398 23.58 -11.21 -4.24
N GLY A 399 24.44 -11.93 -3.52
CA GLY A 399 25.88 -11.67 -3.49
C GLY A 399 26.26 -10.51 -2.57
N ALA A 400 27.54 -10.15 -2.58
CA ALA A 400 28.04 -9.02 -1.81
C ALA A 400 27.50 -7.69 -2.36
N VAL A 401 26.68 -7.00 -1.56
CA VAL A 401 26.22 -5.64 -1.86
C VAL A 401 27.23 -4.64 -1.32
N ASN A 402 28.03 -4.05 -2.22
CA ASN A 402 29.02 -3.03 -1.86
C ASN A 402 28.35 -1.66 -1.66
N VAL A 403 27.88 -1.40 -0.44
CA VAL A 403 27.32 -0.08 -0.06
C VAL A 403 28.43 0.97 0.12
N LEU A 404 29.67 0.54 0.39
CA LEU A 404 30.81 1.43 0.65
C LEU A 404 31.28 2.23 -0.57
N ASN A 405 31.06 1.74 -1.80
CA ASN A 405 31.39 2.48 -3.02
C ASN A 405 30.35 3.58 -3.35
N LEU A 406 29.22 3.64 -2.65
CA LEU A 406 28.19 4.66 -2.85
C LEU A 406 28.50 5.95 -2.06
N GLN A 407 29.25 5.86 -0.94
CA GLN A 407 29.64 7.02 -0.15
C GLN A 407 30.86 7.79 -0.70
N THR A 408 31.64 7.19 -1.60
CA THR A 408 32.84 7.80 -2.22
C THR A 408 32.57 8.64 -3.46
N ARG A 409 31.30 8.91 -3.80
CA ARG A 409 30.89 9.83 -4.88
C ARG A 409 30.08 11.03 -4.37
N MET A 410 30.48 11.60 -3.23
CA MET A 410 30.19 12.99 -2.87
C MET A 410 31.41 13.86 -3.10
#